data_AF-A0A3M6WYM9-F1
#
_entry.id   AF-A0A3M6WYM9-F1
#
_cell.length_a   1.000
_cell.length_b   1.000
_cell.length_c   1.000
_cell.angle_alpha   90.00
_cell.angle_beta   90.00
_cell.angle_gamma   90.00
#
_symmetry.space_group_name_H-M   'P 1'
#
loop_
_entity.id
_entity.type
_entity.pdbx_description
1 polymer ?
#
loop_
_entity_poly.entity_id
_entity_poly.type
_entity_poly.pdbx_seq_one_letter_code
_entity_poly.pdbx_strand_id
1 'polypeptide(L)'
;MGGMAAQIPIKDNQQANDAAMDNVRADKLREVRAGHDGTWVAHPALASIAADVFNTHMPTPNQLHVRREDVHITANDLLNMNVPGKITEDGIRKNLNIGLGYMEGWLRGIGCVPINYLMEDAATAEVSRSQLWQWCRHGVPTEGGKKLDRGYALKLLHEQADELEKKAGKGNKYQLAAKYFETQVTGEEYAEFLTSLLYNEITSASEKTPAAKL
;
A
#
# COMPACT_ATOMS: atom_id res chain seq x y z
N MET A 1 -16.75 6.58 8.74
CA MET A 1 -16.33 5.82 7.55
C MET A 1 -15.38 4.71 7.95
N GLY A 2 -15.57 3.51 7.43
CA GLY A 2 -14.64 2.38 7.49
C GLY A 2 -13.54 2.49 6.43
N GLY A 3 -12.76 1.42 6.26
CA GLY A 3 -11.54 1.41 5.47
C GLY A 3 -11.72 1.04 4.00
N MET A 4 -10.59 0.98 3.29
CA MET A 4 -10.50 0.60 1.88
C MET A 4 -10.50 -0.92 1.71
N ALA A 5 -11.27 -1.42 0.72
CA ALA A 5 -11.03 -2.73 0.11
C ALA A 5 -10.48 -2.52 -1.31
N ALA A 6 -9.20 -2.87 -1.51
CA ALA A 6 -8.45 -2.57 -2.72
C ALA A 6 -8.45 -3.72 -3.75
N GLN A 7 -9.17 -4.82 -3.49
CA GLN A 7 -9.12 -6.04 -4.28
C GLN A 7 -9.59 -5.82 -5.73
N ILE A 8 -8.82 -6.33 -6.67
CA ILE A 8 -9.17 -6.45 -8.08
C ILE A 8 -9.61 -7.90 -8.33
N PRO A 9 -10.78 -8.15 -8.93
CA PRO A 9 -11.25 -9.52 -9.21
C PRO A 9 -10.24 -10.37 -9.99
N ILE A 10 -10.03 -11.59 -9.54
CA ILE A 10 -9.05 -12.55 -10.09
C ILE A 10 -9.78 -13.46 -11.08
N LYS A 11 -9.72 -13.13 -12.37
CA LYS A 11 -10.53 -13.81 -13.40
C LYS A 11 -10.04 -15.20 -13.77
N ASP A 12 -8.76 -15.45 -13.57
CA ASP A 12 -8.05 -16.68 -13.96
C ASP A 12 -7.97 -17.72 -12.84
N ASN A 13 -8.41 -17.37 -11.62
CA ASN A 13 -8.41 -18.27 -10.47
C ASN A 13 -9.65 -18.03 -9.60
N GLN A 14 -10.70 -18.82 -9.86
CA GLN A 14 -11.98 -18.71 -9.14
C GLN A 14 -11.83 -18.90 -7.63
N GLN A 15 -11.04 -19.90 -7.20
CA GLN A 15 -10.87 -20.17 -5.77
C GLN A 15 -10.18 -19.01 -5.04
N ALA A 16 -9.13 -18.44 -5.65
CA ALA A 16 -8.45 -17.27 -5.09
C ALA A 16 -9.36 -16.04 -5.09
N ASN A 17 -10.15 -15.85 -6.15
CA ASN A 17 -11.12 -14.77 -6.23
C ASN A 17 -12.17 -14.88 -5.12
N ASP A 18 -12.75 -16.06 -4.92
CA ASP A 18 -13.80 -16.26 -3.92
C ASP A 18 -13.28 -16.00 -2.51
N ALA A 19 -12.09 -16.52 -2.19
CA ALA A 19 -11.43 -16.23 -0.92
C ALA A 19 -11.18 -14.72 -0.73
N ALA A 20 -10.77 -14.00 -1.78
CA ALA A 20 -10.59 -12.55 -1.71
C ALA A 20 -11.92 -11.80 -1.50
N MET A 21 -12.99 -12.18 -2.20
CA MET A 21 -14.32 -11.57 -2.05
C MET A 21 -14.92 -11.85 -0.68
N ASP A 22 -14.71 -13.04 -0.12
CA ASP A 22 -15.16 -13.40 1.23
C ASP A 22 -14.43 -12.60 2.31
N ASN A 23 -13.13 -12.35 2.13
CA ASN A 23 -12.39 -11.45 3.01
C ASN A 23 -12.95 -10.02 2.97
N VAL A 24 -13.28 -9.51 1.76
CA VAL A 24 -13.92 -8.19 1.63
C VAL A 24 -15.26 -8.16 2.37
N ARG A 25 -16.12 -9.18 2.20
CA ARG A 25 -17.39 -9.30 2.94
C ARG A 25 -17.17 -9.27 4.44
N ALA A 26 -16.24 -10.08 4.93
CA ALA A 26 -15.96 -10.19 6.36
C ALA A 26 -15.43 -8.88 6.95
N ASP A 27 -14.57 -8.17 6.24
CA ASP A 27 -14.08 -6.84 6.65
C ASP A 27 -15.21 -5.81 6.68
N LYS A 28 -16.05 -5.76 5.64
CA LYS A 28 -17.17 -4.78 5.60
C LYS A 28 -18.22 -5.07 6.67
N LEU A 29 -18.45 -6.35 6.95
CA LEU A 29 -19.33 -6.77 8.04
C LEU A 29 -18.77 -6.35 9.41
N ARG A 30 -17.45 -6.46 9.59
CA ARG A 30 -16.78 -5.99 10.82
C ARG A 30 -16.95 -4.48 10.98
N GLU A 31 -16.78 -3.73 9.89
CA GLU A 31 -16.89 -2.27 9.90
C GLU A 31 -18.30 -1.77 10.25
N VAL A 32 -19.33 -2.27 9.56
CA VAL A 32 -20.71 -1.84 9.81
C VAL A 32 -21.14 -2.19 11.25
N ARG A 33 -20.76 -3.38 11.74
CA ARG A 33 -21.03 -3.80 13.14
C ARG A 33 -20.26 -2.96 14.16
N ALA A 34 -19.11 -2.41 13.80
CA ALA A 34 -18.34 -1.54 14.69
C ALA A 34 -18.95 -0.16 14.86
N GLY A 35 -19.91 0.23 14.00
CA GLY A 35 -20.57 1.54 14.05
C GLY A 35 -20.29 2.44 12.84
N HIS A 36 -19.52 2.00 11.84
CA HIS A 36 -19.22 2.84 10.68
C HIS A 36 -20.45 3.12 9.79
N ASP A 37 -20.59 4.36 9.32
CA ASP A 37 -21.71 4.81 8.48
C ASP A 37 -21.57 4.50 6.98
N GLY A 38 -20.43 3.95 6.57
CA GLY A 38 -20.09 3.66 5.18
C GLY A 38 -18.66 3.14 5.07
N THR A 39 -18.27 2.69 3.88
CA THR A 39 -16.97 2.04 3.60
C THR A 39 -16.40 2.50 2.26
N TRP A 40 -15.12 2.25 2.01
CA TRP A 40 -14.47 2.46 0.71
C TRP A 40 -14.17 1.15 -0.04
N VAL A 41 -14.21 1.22 -1.37
CA VAL A 41 -13.79 0.18 -2.32
C VAL A 41 -13.01 0.82 -3.47
N ALA A 42 -11.99 0.13 -3.99
CA ALA A 42 -11.17 0.65 -5.10
C ALA A 42 -11.65 0.19 -6.49
N HIS A 43 -12.49 -0.85 -6.55
CA HIS A 43 -12.94 -1.45 -7.80
C HIS A 43 -14.47 -1.57 -7.86
N PRO A 44 -15.13 -1.22 -8.98
CA PRO A 44 -16.60 -1.25 -9.09
C PRO A 44 -17.24 -2.60 -8.79
N ALA A 45 -16.54 -3.71 -9.09
CA ALA A 45 -17.04 -5.05 -8.79
C ALA A 45 -17.23 -5.35 -7.29
N LEU A 46 -16.59 -4.57 -6.42
CA LEU A 46 -16.76 -4.70 -4.96
C LEU A 46 -17.95 -3.88 -4.44
N ALA A 47 -18.52 -2.98 -5.25
CA ALA A 47 -19.56 -2.07 -4.82
C ALA A 47 -20.83 -2.80 -4.36
N SER A 48 -21.25 -3.86 -5.09
CA SER A 48 -22.40 -4.67 -4.69
C SER A 48 -22.15 -5.39 -3.37
N ILE A 49 -20.96 -5.99 -3.19
CA ILE A 49 -20.57 -6.65 -1.94
C ILE A 49 -20.66 -5.68 -0.75
N ALA A 50 -20.08 -4.50 -0.88
CA ALA A 50 -20.12 -3.49 0.17
C ALA A 50 -21.56 -3.00 0.42
N ALA A 51 -22.32 -2.72 -0.64
CA ALA A 51 -23.70 -2.26 -0.55
C ALA A 51 -24.61 -3.29 0.12
N ASP A 52 -24.52 -4.57 -0.24
CA ASP A 52 -25.34 -5.64 0.33
C ASP A 52 -25.11 -5.77 1.83
N VAL A 53 -23.84 -5.73 2.27
CA VAL A 53 -23.48 -5.78 3.69
C VAL A 53 -24.03 -4.59 4.45
N PHE A 54 -23.84 -3.37 3.94
CA PHE A 54 -24.31 -2.16 4.61
C PHE A 54 -25.84 -2.03 4.58
N ASN A 55 -26.51 -2.33 3.47
CA ASN A 55 -27.98 -2.33 3.39
C ASN A 55 -28.62 -3.33 4.37
N THR A 56 -27.96 -4.47 4.60
CA THR A 56 -28.45 -5.49 5.52
C THR A 56 -28.27 -5.08 7.00
N HIS A 57 -27.14 -4.47 7.34
CA HIS A 57 -26.76 -4.23 8.73
C HIS A 57 -26.91 -2.77 9.19
N MET A 58 -27.12 -1.84 8.27
CA MET A 58 -27.36 -0.41 8.50
C MET A 58 -28.62 0.01 7.70
N PRO A 59 -29.83 -0.30 8.20
CA PRO A 59 -31.08 0.02 7.50
C PRO A 59 -31.42 1.53 7.53
N THR A 60 -30.74 2.30 8.38
CA THR A 60 -30.85 3.75 8.45
C THR A 60 -29.87 4.43 7.49
N PRO A 61 -30.07 5.72 7.13
CA PRO A 61 -29.13 6.42 6.24
C PRO A 61 -27.69 6.51 6.76
N ASN A 62 -27.49 6.38 8.07
CA ASN A 62 -26.21 6.34 8.78
C ASN A 62 -26.40 5.72 10.17
N GLN A 63 -25.31 5.52 10.91
CA GLN A 63 -25.29 4.97 12.27
C GLN A 63 -24.88 6.00 13.32
N LEU A 64 -25.15 7.30 13.12
CA LEU A 64 -24.82 8.35 14.10
C LEU A 64 -25.46 8.14 15.49
N HIS A 65 -26.47 7.27 15.58
CA HIS A 65 -27.09 6.85 16.83
C HIS A 65 -26.27 5.80 17.60
N VAL A 66 -25.32 5.11 16.94
CA VAL A 66 -24.41 4.12 17.54
C VAL A 66 -23.18 4.86 18.10
N ARG A 67 -23.27 5.29 19.36
CA ARG A 67 -22.25 6.15 19.99
C ARG A 67 -21.01 5.45 20.51
N ARG A 68 -21.05 4.11 20.62
CA ARG A 68 -19.97 3.28 21.18
C ARG A 68 -19.49 3.74 22.57
N GLU A 69 -20.42 4.15 23.43
CA GLU A 69 -20.13 4.55 24.83
C GLU A 69 -19.56 3.39 25.68
N ASP A 70 -19.67 2.15 25.19
CA ASP A 70 -19.01 0.97 25.75
C ASP A 70 -17.48 1.00 25.60
N VAL A 71 -16.95 1.70 24.60
CA VAL A 71 -15.54 1.66 24.23
C VAL A 71 -14.75 2.72 25.00
N HIS A 72 -13.74 2.27 25.74
CA HIS A 72 -12.81 3.14 26.48
C HIS A 72 -11.40 2.94 25.92
N ILE A 73 -10.87 3.96 25.24
CA ILE A 73 -9.53 3.93 24.63
C ILE A 73 -8.60 4.86 25.40
N THR A 74 -7.41 4.37 25.73
CA THR A 74 -6.32 5.13 26.33
C THR A 74 -5.24 5.47 25.30
N ALA A 75 -4.34 6.39 25.64
CA ALA A 75 -3.18 6.68 24.80
C ALA A 75 -2.27 5.44 24.60
N ASN A 76 -2.18 4.56 25.60
CA ASN A 76 -1.38 3.34 25.52
C ASN A 76 -1.97 2.34 24.54
N ASP A 77 -3.30 2.27 24.41
CA ASP A 77 -3.95 1.40 23.42
C ASP A 77 -3.60 1.83 21.99
N LEU A 78 -3.48 3.14 21.74
CA LEU A 78 -3.12 3.70 20.43
C LEU A 78 -1.62 3.57 20.11
N LEU A 79 -0.75 3.47 21.12
CA LEU A 79 0.71 3.40 20.97
C LEU A 79 1.26 1.97 21.18
N ASN A 80 0.39 0.98 21.35
CA ASN A 80 0.78 -0.39 21.58
C ASN A 80 1.39 -1.01 20.32
N MET A 81 2.71 -1.23 20.34
CA MET A 81 3.46 -1.84 19.22
C MET A 81 3.50 -3.37 19.26
N ASN A 82 2.78 -4.02 20.20
CA ASN A 82 2.73 -5.48 20.28
C ASN A 82 1.80 -6.05 19.20
N VAL A 83 2.36 -6.24 18.01
CA VAL A 83 1.68 -6.86 16.88
C VAL A 83 2.22 -8.28 16.69
N PRO A 84 1.37 -9.33 16.69
CA PRO A 84 1.82 -10.67 16.42
C PRO A 84 2.31 -10.78 14.97
N GLY A 85 3.46 -11.41 14.77
CA GLY A 85 4.04 -11.58 13.43
C GLY A 85 5.55 -11.72 13.47
N LYS A 86 6.13 -11.92 12.30
CA LYS A 86 7.58 -12.00 12.11
C LYS A 86 7.96 -11.31 10.79
N ILE A 87 9.17 -10.80 10.74
CA ILE A 87 9.75 -10.26 9.51
C ILE A 87 10.33 -11.42 8.72
N THR A 88 9.85 -11.65 7.51
CA THR A 88 10.35 -12.71 6.62
C THR A 88 11.04 -12.10 5.41
N GLU A 89 11.94 -12.86 4.76
CA GLU A 89 12.53 -12.40 3.49
C GLU A 89 11.44 -12.20 2.42
N ASP A 90 10.42 -13.07 2.39
CA ASP A 90 9.29 -12.94 1.47
C ASP A 90 8.50 -11.64 1.71
N GLY A 91 8.30 -11.24 2.98
CA GLY A 91 7.68 -9.97 3.34
C GLY A 91 8.53 -8.77 2.90
N ILE A 92 9.86 -8.86 3.04
CA ILE A 92 10.81 -7.85 2.56
C ILE A 92 10.73 -7.72 1.03
N ARG A 93 10.82 -8.84 0.30
CA ARG A 93 10.70 -8.86 -1.16
C ARG A 93 9.35 -8.34 -1.63
N LYS A 94 8.27 -8.65 -0.93
CA LYS A 94 6.93 -8.12 -1.21
C LYS A 94 6.88 -6.60 -1.06
N ASN A 95 7.42 -6.04 0.02
CA ASN A 95 7.49 -4.59 0.21
C ASN A 95 8.36 -3.92 -0.87
N LEU A 96 9.49 -4.52 -1.26
CA LEU A 96 10.33 -4.04 -2.35
C LEU A 96 9.58 -4.06 -3.69
N ASN A 97 8.85 -5.15 -3.97
CA ASN A 97 8.07 -5.30 -5.18
C ASN A 97 6.95 -4.25 -5.29
N ILE A 98 6.22 -4.01 -4.19
CA ILE A 98 5.18 -2.97 -4.12
C ILE A 98 5.78 -1.59 -4.30
N GLY A 99 6.85 -1.26 -3.55
CA GLY A 99 7.53 0.03 -3.65
C GLY A 99 8.06 0.29 -5.06
N LEU A 100 8.80 -0.66 -5.65
CA LEU A 100 9.30 -0.55 -7.02
C LEU A 100 8.17 -0.43 -8.04
N GLY A 101 7.14 -1.28 -7.96
CA GLY A 101 6.00 -1.25 -8.87
C GLY A 101 5.25 0.07 -8.84
N TYR A 102 5.02 0.60 -7.63
CA TYR A 102 4.35 1.89 -7.47
C TYR A 102 5.23 3.04 -7.97
N MET A 103 6.49 3.13 -7.55
CA MET A 103 7.43 4.18 -7.96
C MET A 103 7.62 4.19 -9.47
N GLU A 104 7.71 3.01 -10.10
CA GLU A 104 7.81 2.88 -11.55
C GLU A 104 6.56 3.40 -12.26
N GLY A 105 5.36 3.03 -11.79
CA GLY A 105 4.09 3.56 -12.31
C GLY A 105 4.01 5.07 -12.16
N TRP A 106 4.40 5.58 -10.99
CA TRP A 106 4.41 6.99 -10.66
C TRP A 106 5.32 7.79 -11.59
N LEU A 107 6.55 7.30 -11.84
CA LEU A 107 7.52 7.86 -12.79
C LEU A 107 7.04 7.85 -14.25
N ARG A 108 6.00 7.07 -14.56
CA ARG A 108 5.30 7.08 -15.86
C ARG A 108 4.00 7.89 -15.84
N GLY A 109 3.71 8.61 -14.75
CA GLY A 109 2.50 9.42 -14.58
C GLY A 109 1.27 8.62 -14.17
N ILE A 110 1.43 7.40 -13.64
CA ILE A 110 0.35 6.53 -13.19
C ILE A 110 0.40 6.40 -11.66
N GLY A 111 -0.49 7.11 -10.97
CA GLY A 111 -0.56 7.10 -9.50
C GLY A 111 -1.48 6.05 -8.87
N CYS A 112 -2.14 5.23 -9.68
CA CYS A 112 -3.07 4.18 -9.28
C CYS A 112 -2.68 2.90 -10.03
N VAL A 113 -2.01 1.98 -9.34
CA VAL A 113 -1.22 0.91 -9.98
C VAL A 113 -1.74 -0.46 -9.54
N PRO A 114 -2.16 -1.34 -10.47
CA PRO A 114 -2.53 -2.70 -10.12
C PRO A 114 -1.27 -3.52 -9.79
N ILE A 115 -1.12 -3.95 -8.55
CA ILE A 115 0.02 -4.76 -8.07
C ILE A 115 -0.55 -5.94 -7.28
N ASN A 116 -0.18 -7.17 -7.65
CA ASN A 116 -0.61 -8.40 -6.95
C ASN A 116 -2.13 -8.49 -6.72
N TYR A 117 -2.94 -8.13 -7.73
CA TYR A 117 -4.40 -8.09 -7.67
C TYR A 117 -4.99 -7.09 -6.66
N LEU A 118 -4.20 -6.09 -6.25
CA LEU A 118 -4.65 -4.96 -5.44
C LEU A 118 -4.46 -3.67 -6.24
N MET A 119 -5.38 -2.73 -6.07
CA MET A 119 -5.24 -1.39 -6.61
C MET A 119 -4.46 -0.53 -5.62
N GLU A 120 -3.16 -0.35 -5.87
CA GLU A 120 -2.27 0.33 -4.96
C GLU A 120 -2.15 1.83 -5.26
N ASP A 121 -2.03 2.61 -4.19
CA ASP A 121 -1.75 4.04 -4.22
C ASP A 121 -0.42 4.35 -3.52
N ALA A 122 -0.13 5.65 -3.33
CA ALA A 122 1.11 6.08 -2.70
C ALA A 122 1.26 5.52 -1.28
N ALA A 123 0.19 5.41 -0.51
CA ALA A 123 0.26 5.00 0.89
C ALA A 123 0.78 3.57 1.03
N THR A 124 0.47 2.68 0.10
CA THR A 124 1.03 1.31 0.11
C THR A 124 2.54 1.31 -0.14
N ALA A 125 3.02 2.15 -1.06
CA ALA A 125 4.45 2.30 -1.29
C ALA A 125 5.16 2.97 -0.09
N GLU A 126 4.51 3.95 0.54
CA GLU A 126 4.98 4.62 1.75
C GLU A 126 5.18 3.61 2.90
N VAL A 127 4.14 2.86 3.28
CA VAL A 127 4.26 1.87 4.37
C VAL A 127 5.26 0.76 4.03
N SER A 128 5.36 0.37 2.76
CA SER A 128 6.35 -0.60 2.29
C SER A 128 7.78 -0.10 2.52
N ARG A 129 8.08 1.15 2.12
CA ARG A 129 9.42 1.73 2.36
C ARG A 129 9.67 2.00 3.84
N SER A 130 8.67 2.46 4.61
CA SER A 130 8.84 2.76 6.04
C SER A 130 9.23 1.52 6.84
N GLN A 131 8.59 0.39 6.55
CA GLN A 131 8.92 -0.88 7.19
C GLN A 131 10.36 -1.30 6.86
N LEU A 132 10.75 -1.29 5.58
CA LEU A 132 12.10 -1.64 5.16
C LEU A 132 13.15 -0.73 5.80
N TRP A 133 12.91 0.58 5.78
CA TRP A 133 13.77 1.57 6.42
C TRP A 133 13.93 1.30 7.92
N GLN A 134 12.82 1.12 8.64
CA GLN A 134 12.83 0.92 10.09
C GLN A 134 13.54 -0.38 10.47
N TRP A 135 13.25 -1.48 9.75
CA TRP A 135 13.89 -2.77 10.00
C TRP A 135 15.39 -2.72 9.73
N CYS A 136 15.82 -2.04 8.66
CA CYS A 136 17.24 -1.84 8.37
C CYS A 136 17.92 -0.92 9.39
N ARG A 137 17.30 0.22 9.73
CA ARG A 137 17.80 1.18 10.73
C ARG A 137 18.10 0.52 12.07
N HIS A 138 17.21 -0.36 12.51
CA HIS A 138 17.31 -1.03 13.80
C HIS A 138 17.96 -2.42 13.73
N GLY A 139 18.39 -2.86 12.54
CA GLY A 139 19.04 -4.16 12.33
C GLY A 139 18.18 -5.33 12.81
N VAL A 140 16.87 -5.26 12.58
CA VAL A 140 15.90 -6.24 13.08
C VAL A 140 16.15 -7.59 12.39
N PRO A 141 16.22 -8.71 13.14
CA PRO A 141 16.40 -10.02 12.54
C PRO A 141 15.13 -10.46 11.80
N THR A 142 15.32 -11.11 10.66
CA THR A 142 14.25 -11.91 10.04
C THR A 142 13.94 -13.14 10.90
N GLU A 143 12.87 -13.85 10.57
CA GLU A 143 12.50 -15.13 11.19
C GLU A 143 13.65 -16.15 11.17
N GLY A 144 14.50 -16.11 10.14
CA GLY A 144 15.70 -16.95 10.02
C GLY A 144 16.92 -16.46 10.82
N GLY A 145 16.79 -15.39 11.61
CA GLY A 145 17.85 -14.82 12.43
C GLY A 145 18.83 -13.91 11.69
N LYS A 146 18.69 -13.75 10.36
CA LYS A 146 19.53 -12.86 9.57
C LYS A 146 19.09 -11.41 9.79
N LYS A 147 20.01 -10.54 10.21
CA LYS A 147 19.71 -9.11 10.35
C LYS A 147 19.48 -8.47 9.00
N LEU A 148 18.46 -7.62 8.90
CA LEU A 148 18.32 -6.72 7.77
C LEU A 148 19.31 -5.56 7.96
N ASP A 149 20.43 -5.60 7.24
CA ASP A 149 21.41 -4.51 7.18
C ASP A 149 21.41 -3.87 5.78
N ARG A 150 22.17 -2.78 5.63
CA ARG A 150 22.29 -2.02 4.38
C ARG A 150 22.67 -2.91 3.19
N GLY A 151 23.66 -3.78 3.36
CA GLY A 151 24.16 -4.62 2.27
C GLY A 151 23.10 -5.63 1.82
N TYR A 152 22.40 -6.23 2.77
CA TYR A 152 21.33 -7.17 2.47
C TYR A 152 20.10 -6.49 1.88
N ALA A 153 19.68 -5.34 2.40
CA ALA A 153 18.56 -4.57 1.85
C ALA A 153 18.80 -4.15 0.39
N LEU A 154 19.99 -3.61 0.09
CA LEU A 154 20.38 -3.22 -1.27
C LEU A 154 20.46 -4.43 -2.20
N LYS A 155 21.05 -5.54 -1.75
CA LYS A 155 21.08 -6.78 -2.52
C LYS A 155 19.67 -7.20 -2.95
N LEU A 156 18.73 -7.25 -2.01
CA LEU A 156 17.35 -7.63 -2.29
C LEU A 156 16.65 -6.63 -3.22
N LEU A 157 16.88 -5.33 -3.03
CA LEU A 157 16.34 -4.28 -3.89
C LEU A 157 16.76 -4.47 -5.35
N HIS A 158 18.06 -4.67 -5.61
CA HIS A 158 18.57 -4.87 -6.97
C HIS A 158 18.06 -6.15 -7.60
N GLU A 159 18.01 -7.26 -6.84
CA GLU A 159 17.41 -8.51 -7.32
C GLU A 159 15.94 -8.31 -7.75
N GLN A 160 15.14 -7.61 -6.94
CA GLN A 160 13.74 -7.33 -7.28
C GLN A 160 13.59 -6.37 -8.45
N ALA A 161 14.43 -5.34 -8.55
CA ALA A 161 14.42 -4.41 -9.68
C ALA A 161 14.73 -5.12 -11.01
N ASP A 162 15.75 -5.98 -11.02
CA ASP A 162 16.15 -6.77 -12.20
C ASP A 162 15.06 -7.77 -12.61
N GLU A 163 14.43 -8.43 -11.64
CA GLU A 163 13.31 -9.36 -11.90
C GLU A 163 12.09 -8.65 -12.49
N LEU A 164 11.77 -7.45 -12.01
CA LEU A 164 10.65 -6.65 -12.50
C LEU A 164 10.95 -6.08 -13.89
N GLU A 165 12.14 -5.54 -14.11
CA GLU A 165 12.57 -5.01 -15.41
C GLU A 165 12.52 -6.09 -16.51
N LYS A 166 12.97 -7.32 -16.23
CA LYS A 166 12.90 -8.45 -17.18
C LYS A 166 11.49 -8.79 -17.64
N LYS A 167 10.49 -8.56 -16.78
CA LYS A 167 9.07 -8.81 -17.07
C LYS A 167 8.38 -7.59 -17.67
N ALA A 168 9.03 -6.43 -17.68
CA ALA A 168 8.46 -5.16 -18.09
C ALA A 168 8.60 -4.92 -19.60
N GLY A 169 7.71 -4.09 -20.14
CA GLY A 169 7.80 -3.59 -21.51
C GLY A 169 8.92 -2.56 -21.71
N LYS A 170 9.16 -2.18 -22.97
CA LYS A 170 10.08 -1.08 -23.31
C LYS A 170 9.62 0.23 -22.66
N GLY A 171 10.58 1.03 -22.20
CA GLY A 171 10.31 2.35 -21.60
C GLY A 171 9.90 2.30 -20.13
N ASN A 172 10.03 1.14 -19.48
CA ASN A 172 9.87 1.03 -18.03
C ASN A 172 10.90 1.88 -17.27
N LYS A 173 10.63 2.14 -16.00
CA LYS A 173 11.45 2.99 -15.13
C LYS A 173 11.97 2.26 -13.89
N TYR A 174 12.04 0.92 -13.89
CA TYR A 174 12.38 0.14 -12.70
C TYR A 174 13.76 0.44 -12.14
N GLN A 175 14.78 0.56 -12.99
CA GLN A 175 16.14 0.90 -12.53
C GLN A 175 16.23 2.33 -11.98
N LEU A 176 15.45 3.27 -12.54
CA LEU A 176 15.35 4.63 -12.00
C LEU A 176 14.63 4.63 -10.65
N ALA A 177 13.52 3.91 -10.52
CA ALA A 177 12.82 3.72 -9.26
C ALA A 177 13.75 3.12 -8.20
N ALA A 178 14.50 2.07 -8.54
CA ALA A 178 15.46 1.42 -7.64
C ALA A 178 16.50 2.41 -7.12
N LYS A 179 17.09 3.23 -8.01
CA LYS A 179 18.05 4.27 -7.62
C LYS A 179 17.52 5.23 -6.56
N TYR A 180 16.27 5.70 -6.71
CA TYR A 180 15.64 6.54 -5.68
C TYR A 180 15.30 5.75 -4.42
N PHE A 181 14.96 4.47 -4.56
CA PHE A 181 14.57 3.61 -3.45
C PHE A 181 15.75 3.22 -2.55
N GLU A 182 16.97 3.13 -3.10
CA GLU A 182 18.20 2.77 -2.37
C GLU A 182 18.36 3.56 -1.07
N THR A 183 18.26 4.90 -1.10
CA THR A 183 18.45 5.72 0.10
C THR A 183 17.34 5.54 1.13
N GLN A 184 16.19 5.02 0.71
CA GLN A 184 15.00 4.86 1.54
C GLN A 184 14.91 3.46 2.19
N VAL A 185 15.73 2.48 1.79
CA VAL A 185 15.69 1.12 2.37
C VAL A 185 16.89 0.79 3.25
N THR A 186 17.87 1.69 3.36
CA THR A 186 19.13 1.44 4.08
C THR A 186 19.13 1.90 5.53
N GLY A 187 18.10 2.62 5.98
CA GLY A 187 18.03 3.16 7.34
C GLY A 187 18.92 4.39 7.57
N GLU A 188 19.35 5.08 6.51
CA GLU A 188 20.17 6.29 6.60
C GLU A 188 19.31 7.55 6.40
N GLU A 189 18.89 7.81 5.16
CA GLU A 189 18.01 8.92 4.83
C GLU A 189 16.56 8.47 4.82
N TYR A 190 15.64 9.39 5.12
CA TYR A 190 14.21 9.13 5.00
C TYR A 190 13.53 10.38 4.47
N ALA A 191 13.09 10.34 3.22
CA ALA A 191 12.29 11.40 2.65
C ALA A 191 10.96 11.48 3.40
N GLU A 192 10.46 12.69 3.64
CA GLU A 192 9.16 12.88 4.29
C GLU A 192 8.05 12.20 3.49
N PHE A 193 8.07 12.39 2.16
CA PHE A 193 7.17 11.75 1.22
C PHE A 193 7.94 11.16 0.03
N LEU A 194 7.56 9.93 -0.35
CA LEU A 194 8.02 9.27 -1.57
C LEU A 194 7.69 10.10 -2.82
N THR A 195 6.55 10.77 -2.82
CA THR A 195 6.13 11.61 -3.95
C THR A 195 7.05 12.81 -4.14
N SER A 196 7.51 13.45 -3.06
CA SER A 196 8.49 14.55 -3.12
C SER A 196 9.83 14.08 -3.67
N LEU A 197 10.25 12.86 -3.31
CA LEU A 197 11.49 12.25 -3.83
C LEU A 197 11.47 12.09 -5.35
N LEU A 198 10.32 11.75 -5.91
CA LEU A 198 10.16 11.51 -7.34
C LEU A 198 9.67 12.73 -8.12
N TYR A 199 9.21 13.79 -7.44
CA TYR A 199 8.39 14.84 -8.08
C TYR A 199 9.02 15.47 -9.31
N ASN A 200 10.32 15.76 -9.21
CA ASN A 200 11.09 16.41 -10.25
C ASN A 200 11.23 15.56 -11.54
N GLU A 201 11.02 14.25 -11.48
CA GLU A 201 11.11 13.36 -12.65
C GLU A 201 9.88 13.46 -13.57
N ILE A 202 8.72 13.86 -13.04
CA ILE A 202 7.48 13.95 -13.82
C ILE A 202 6.97 15.38 -13.97
N THR A 203 7.61 16.35 -13.33
CA THR A 203 7.28 17.77 -13.52
C THR A 203 8.38 18.46 -14.31
N SER A 204 7.99 19.15 -15.38
CA SER A 204 8.83 20.15 -16.02
C SER A 204 8.40 21.54 -15.56
N ALA A 205 9.32 22.38 -15.12
CA ALA A 205 9.04 23.80 -14.98
C ALA A 205 8.87 24.40 -16.38
N SER A 206 7.65 24.76 -16.78
CA SER A 206 7.42 25.58 -17.96
C SER A 206 7.49 27.06 -17.59
N GLU A 207 7.92 27.92 -18.52
CA GLU A 207 7.68 29.35 -18.39
C GLU A 207 6.17 29.59 -18.24
N LYS A 208 5.78 30.59 -17.43
CA LYS A 208 4.37 30.97 -17.27
C LYS A 208 3.80 31.33 -18.63
N THR A 209 2.96 30.47 -19.21
CA THR A 209 2.20 30.81 -20.41
C THR A 209 1.12 31.83 -20.02
N PRO A 210 1.12 33.05 -20.58
CA PRO A 210 0.04 34.00 -20.34
C PRO A 210 -1.29 33.35 -20.72
N ALA A 211 -2.34 33.56 -19.93
CA ALA A 211 -3.66 32.97 -20.18
C ALA A 211 -4.24 33.28 -21.58
N ALA A 212 -3.77 34.35 -22.23
CA ALA A 212 -4.13 34.70 -23.60
C ALA A 212 -3.50 33.80 -24.68
N LYS A 213 -2.61 32.87 -24.31
CA LYS A 213 -1.95 31.90 -25.20
C LYS A 213 -2.26 30.43 -24.84
N LEU A 214 -3.19 30.19 -23.91
CA LEU A 214 -3.82 28.90 -23.67
C LEU A 214 -5.05 28.76 -24.57
#